data_AF-W1IC52-F1
#
_entry.id   AF-W1IC52-F1
#
_cell.length_a   1.000
_cell.length_b   1.000
_cell.length_c   1.000
_cell.angle_alpha   90.00
_cell.angle_beta   90.00
_cell.angle_gamma   90.00
#
_symmetry.space_group_name_H-M   'P 1'
#
loop_
_entity.id
_entity.type
_entity.pdbx_description
1 polymer ?
#
loop_
_entity_poly.entity_id
_entity_poly.type
_entity_poly.pdbx_seq_one_letter_code
_entity_poly.pdbx_strand_id
1 'polypeptide(L)'
;MAGKPQFYRRARGYAPESLPLPYGFEKVDGITAMGGELKNTFCLIKNGQAILSQHMGDLENYKTYEDYRHNLTLYEKLFQHQAEHIAIDMHPEYISNKAGHELANERGAKLHKIQHHHAHIAACLADNQYPLNGEPVLGIALDGLGYGPDGFLSADSSLSADGSLWGGEFLLADYQQSKRLAHFKPVALLGGAVAMRQPWRNTYAHLQACLSFTSNVNNNENGWDWVVQNYPDLDLVKRLSQKATSYF
;
A
#
# COMPACT_ATOMS: atom_id res chain seq x y z
N MET A 1 10.12 -1.67 18.62
CA MET A 1 9.78 -3.10 18.78
C MET A 1 11.06 -3.87 19.08
N ALA A 2 11.00 -4.93 19.89
CA ALA A 2 12.16 -5.74 20.25
C ALA A 2 13.38 -4.93 20.76
N GLY A 3 13.14 -3.86 21.53
CA GLY A 3 14.21 -3.04 22.15
C GLY A 3 14.91 -2.03 21.23
N LYS A 4 14.55 -1.95 19.94
CA LYS A 4 15.12 -0.97 18.99
C LYS A 4 14.16 0.21 18.73
N PRO A 5 14.68 1.43 18.50
CA PRO A 5 13.89 2.56 18.01
C PRO A 5 13.12 2.20 16.74
N GLN A 6 11.95 2.81 16.57
CA GLN A 6 11.10 2.63 15.39
C GLN A 6 10.70 3.99 14.86
N PHE A 7 10.92 4.20 13.57
CA PHE A 7 10.51 5.44 12.92
C PHE A 7 9.02 5.38 12.56
N TYR A 8 8.26 6.33 13.08
CA TYR A 8 6.90 6.61 12.60
C TYR A 8 6.90 7.68 11.50
N ARG A 9 7.83 8.64 11.58
CA ARG A 9 8.01 9.71 10.61
C ARG A 9 9.48 10.13 10.57
N ARG A 10 10.15 9.92 9.43
CA ARG A 10 11.51 10.40 9.17
C ARG A 10 11.45 11.79 8.53
N ALA A 11 11.93 12.81 9.24
CA ALA A 11 11.90 14.20 8.78
C ALA A 11 13.07 15.00 9.38
N ARG A 12 12.80 16.14 10.05
CA ARG A 12 13.82 17.00 10.67
C ARG A 12 14.74 16.22 11.61
N GLY A 13 16.04 16.43 11.46
CA GLY A 13 17.08 15.74 12.23
C GLY A 13 17.53 14.40 11.64
N TYR A 14 16.91 13.95 10.55
CA TYR A 14 17.29 12.74 9.82
C TYR A 14 17.41 13.01 8.32
N ALA A 15 16.36 13.53 7.67
CA ALA A 15 16.47 13.95 6.28
C ALA A 15 17.36 15.21 6.16
N PRO A 16 18.24 15.32 5.15
CA PRO A 16 18.37 14.46 3.96
C PRO A 16 19.53 13.45 4.04
N GLU A 17 19.89 12.94 5.23
CA GLU A 17 20.97 11.95 5.37
C GLU A 17 20.73 10.75 4.46
N SER A 18 21.78 10.26 3.78
CA SER A 18 21.72 9.10 2.91
C SER A 18 21.88 7.81 3.71
N LEU A 19 21.22 6.74 3.25
CA LEU A 19 21.34 5.41 3.83
C LEU A 19 22.11 4.49 2.85
N PRO A 20 23.11 3.73 3.30
CA PRO A 20 23.79 2.78 2.44
C PRO A 20 22.84 1.66 2.04
N LEU A 21 22.81 1.34 0.75
CA LEU A 21 22.09 0.18 0.26
C LEU A 21 22.84 -1.12 0.63
N PRO A 22 22.13 -2.26 0.66
CA PRO A 22 22.72 -3.55 0.98
C PRO A 22 23.83 -3.98 0.01
N TYR A 23 24.61 -4.98 0.44
CA TYR A 23 25.64 -5.60 -0.39
C TYR A 23 25.09 -6.05 -1.76
N GLY A 24 25.81 -5.70 -2.82
CA GLY A 24 25.42 -5.95 -4.21
C GLY A 24 24.76 -4.76 -4.92
N PHE A 25 24.37 -3.71 -4.19
CA PHE A 25 23.78 -2.49 -4.76
C PHE A 25 24.77 -1.33 -4.93
N GLU A 26 26.07 -1.54 -4.71
CA GLU A 26 27.09 -0.46 -4.62
C GLU A 26 27.21 0.38 -5.90
N LYS A 27 26.84 -0.20 -7.05
CA LYS A 27 26.92 0.45 -8.37
C LYS A 27 25.57 0.98 -8.87
N VAL A 28 24.51 0.87 -8.08
CA VAL A 28 23.18 1.33 -8.50
C VAL A 28 23.09 2.85 -8.38
N ASP A 29 22.60 3.49 -9.44
CA ASP A 29 22.51 4.95 -9.58
C ASP A 29 21.32 5.32 -10.48
N GLY A 30 20.97 6.60 -10.54
CA GLY A 30 20.04 7.16 -11.51
C GLY A 30 18.57 6.76 -11.29
N ILE A 31 18.20 6.25 -10.12
CA ILE A 31 16.80 5.88 -9.83
C ILE A 31 16.12 6.95 -8.98
N THR A 32 14.94 7.39 -9.40
CA THR A 32 14.03 8.19 -8.56
C THR A 32 12.77 7.37 -8.30
N ALA A 33 12.52 7.03 -7.04
CA ALA A 33 11.29 6.39 -6.60
C ALA A 33 10.30 7.44 -6.08
N MET A 34 9.09 7.46 -6.63
CA MET A 34 8.08 8.50 -6.37
C MET A 34 7.27 8.25 -5.08
N GLY A 35 7.34 7.04 -4.51
CA GLY A 35 6.58 6.64 -3.32
C GLY A 35 5.08 6.42 -3.58
N GLY A 36 4.34 6.12 -2.51
CA GLY A 36 2.87 5.99 -2.54
C GLY A 36 2.15 7.33 -2.36
N GLU A 37 0.82 7.31 -2.30
CA GLU A 37 -0.01 8.53 -2.17
C GLU A 37 0.04 9.14 -0.75
N LEU A 38 -0.16 8.28 0.25
CA LEU A 38 -0.28 8.67 1.64
C LEU A 38 1.06 8.56 2.36
N LYS A 39 1.31 9.52 3.26
CA LYS A 39 2.56 9.60 4.03
C LYS A 39 3.80 9.59 3.14
N ASN A 40 3.68 10.18 1.96
CA ASN A 40 4.64 10.08 0.88
C ASN A 40 6.06 10.48 1.30
N THR A 41 7.02 9.75 0.75
CA THR A 41 8.43 10.13 0.62
C THR A 41 8.89 9.71 -0.76
N PHE A 42 9.59 10.58 -1.48
CA PHE A 42 10.36 10.16 -2.65
C PHE A 42 11.77 9.73 -2.22
N CYS A 43 12.45 8.96 -3.06
CA CYS A 43 13.81 8.50 -2.80
C CYS A 43 14.66 8.64 -4.07
N LEU A 44 15.86 9.20 -3.92
CA LEU A 44 16.89 9.18 -4.95
C LEU A 44 17.87 8.06 -4.63
N ILE A 45 18.19 7.22 -5.61
CA ILE A 45 19.23 6.21 -5.50
C ILE A 45 20.44 6.67 -6.30
N LYS A 46 21.56 6.87 -5.61
CA LYS A 46 22.81 7.32 -6.21
C LYS A 46 24.02 6.69 -5.55
N ASN A 47 24.93 6.12 -6.34
CA ASN A 47 26.17 5.49 -5.87
C ASN A 47 25.95 4.47 -4.73
N GLY A 48 24.93 3.61 -4.87
CA GLY A 48 24.59 2.63 -3.83
C GLY A 48 24.06 3.25 -2.53
N GLN A 49 23.56 4.48 -2.56
CA GLN A 49 22.94 5.16 -1.43
C GLN A 49 21.48 5.49 -1.73
N ALA A 50 20.62 5.34 -0.72
CA ALA A 50 19.24 5.79 -0.74
C ALA A 50 19.09 7.13 0.01
N ILE A 51 18.69 8.17 -0.72
CA ILE A 51 18.45 9.50 -0.19
C ILE A 51 16.94 9.71 -0.15
N LEU A 52 16.33 9.40 1.01
CA LEU A 52 14.90 9.62 1.22
C LEU A 52 14.62 11.08 1.58
N SER A 53 13.56 11.62 1.00
CA SER A 53 12.99 12.91 1.38
C SER A 53 12.53 12.90 2.84
N GLN A 54 12.28 14.09 3.39
CA GLN A 54 11.41 14.19 4.55
C GLN A 54 10.00 13.67 4.20
N HIS A 55 9.25 13.28 5.22
CA HIS A 55 7.82 13.01 5.08
C HIS A 55 7.09 14.20 4.45
N MET A 56 6.50 13.97 3.28
CA MET A 56 5.77 14.98 2.52
C MET A 56 4.31 15.05 2.97
N GLY A 57 3.66 13.91 3.18
CA GLY A 57 2.28 13.85 3.67
C GLY A 57 1.34 13.17 2.69
N ASP A 58 0.14 13.71 2.56
CA ASP A 58 -0.92 13.22 1.67
C ASP A 58 -0.90 14.03 0.36
N LEU A 59 -0.60 13.37 -0.75
CA LEU A 59 -0.45 14.06 -2.04
C LEU A 59 -1.79 14.51 -2.65
N GLU A 60 -2.95 14.04 -2.16
CA GLU A 60 -4.26 14.57 -2.56
C GLU A 60 -4.44 16.04 -2.14
N ASN A 61 -3.70 16.48 -1.13
CA ASN A 61 -3.66 17.88 -0.74
C ASN A 61 -2.76 18.68 -1.70
N TYR A 62 -3.37 19.60 -2.46
CA TYR A 62 -2.65 20.40 -3.46
C TYR A 62 -1.39 21.11 -2.94
N LYS A 63 -1.44 21.71 -1.73
CA LYS A 63 -0.26 22.37 -1.15
C LYS A 63 0.85 21.37 -0.85
N THR A 64 0.48 20.17 -0.39
CA THR A 64 1.43 19.08 -0.13
C THR A 64 2.05 18.58 -1.43
N TYR A 65 1.27 18.50 -2.52
CA TYR A 65 1.78 18.15 -3.84
C TYR A 65 2.73 19.22 -4.43
N GLU A 66 2.41 20.50 -4.24
CA GLU A 66 3.30 21.61 -4.63
C GLU A 66 4.64 21.53 -3.88
N ASP A 67 4.59 21.35 -2.56
CA ASP A 67 5.77 21.14 -1.72
C ASP A 67 6.56 19.90 -2.16
N TYR A 68 5.88 18.80 -2.53
CA TYR A 68 6.50 17.58 -3.05
C TYR A 68 7.30 17.84 -4.33
N ARG A 69 6.70 18.51 -5.33
CA ARG A 69 7.39 18.82 -6.60
C ARG A 69 8.57 19.77 -6.39
N HIS A 70 8.39 20.77 -5.53
CA HIS A 70 9.45 21.69 -5.17
C HIS A 70 10.64 20.96 -4.51
N ASN A 71 10.36 20.11 -3.51
CA ASN A 71 11.40 19.37 -2.80
C ASN A 71 12.07 18.32 -3.68
N LEU A 72 11.35 17.63 -4.55
CA LEU A 72 11.96 16.70 -5.50
C LEU A 72 13.00 17.41 -6.38
N THR A 73 12.62 18.56 -6.96
CA THR A 73 13.53 19.38 -7.77
C THR A 73 14.73 19.88 -6.96
N LEU A 74 14.51 20.26 -5.70
CA LEU A 74 15.57 20.73 -4.80
C LEU A 74 16.56 19.59 -4.49
N TYR A 75 16.08 18.39 -4.20
CA TYR A 75 16.92 17.23 -3.93
C TYR A 75 17.71 16.80 -5.17
N GLU A 76 17.09 16.78 -6.36
CA GLU A 76 17.80 16.49 -7.61
C GLU A 76 18.98 17.45 -7.82
N LYS A 77 18.78 18.75 -7.58
CA LYS A 77 19.85 19.75 -7.67
C LYS A 77 20.91 19.56 -6.58
N LEU A 78 20.49 19.39 -5.33
CA LEU A 78 21.39 19.29 -4.19
C LEU A 78 22.34 18.09 -4.32
N PHE A 79 21.82 16.95 -4.75
CA PHE A 79 22.59 15.72 -4.90
C PHE A 79 23.16 15.52 -6.30
N GLN A 80 22.96 16.49 -7.22
CA GLN A 80 23.33 16.38 -8.63
C GLN A 80 22.86 15.05 -9.22
N HIS A 81 21.59 14.75 -8.99
CA HIS A 81 20.95 13.50 -9.39
C HIS A 81 20.23 13.70 -10.72
N GLN A 82 20.45 12.79 -11.65
CA GLN A 82 19.75 12.73 -12.91
C GLN A 82 19.05 11.39 -13.01
N ALA A 83 17.71 11.41 -13.08
CA ALA A 83 16.94 10.18 -13.15
C ALA A 83 17.04 9.55 -14.55
N GLU A 84 17.54 8.32 -14.61
CA GLU A 84 17.49 7.42 -15.77
C GLU A 84 16.34 6.40 -15.62
N HIS A 85 15.95 6.15 -14.38
CA HIS A 85 14.86 5.26 -14.01
C HIS A 85 13.90 5.94 -13.04
N ILE A 86 12.60 5.85 -13.32
CA ILE A 86 11.54 6.32 -12.43
C ILE A 86 10.76 5.11 -11.94
N ALA A 87 10.70 4.91 -10.62
CA ALA A 87 9.89 3.87 -9.99
C ALA A 87 8.61 4.48 -9.40
N ILE A 88 7.46 3.92 -9.78
CA ILE A 88 6.12 4.36 -9.34
C ILE A 88 5.33 3.18 -8.77
N ASP A 89 4.39 3.47 -7.88
CA ASP A 89 3.39 2.50 -7.46
C ASP A 89 2.53 2.05 -8.66
N MET A 90 2.10 0.78 -8.66
CA MET A 90 1.20 0.25 -9.68
C MET A 90 -0.19 0.89 -9.68
N HIS A 91 -0.63 1.53 -8.59
CA HIS A 91 -1.95 2.15 -8.51
C HIS A 91 -2.09 3.28 -9.56
N PRO A 92 -2.98 3.13 -10.57
CA PRO A 92 -3.03 4.05 -11.71
C PRO A 92 -3.47 5.47 -11.33
N GLU A 93 -4.32 5.59 -10.31
CA GLU A 93 -4.88 6.89 -9.92
C GLU A 93 -4.03 7.70 -8.95
N TYR A 94 -2.92 7.15 -8.43
CA TYR A 94 -2.06 7.91 -7.52
C TYR A 94 -1.47 9.14 -8.22
N ILE A 95 -1.45 10.26 -7.51
CA ILE A 95 -0.82 11.51 -7.94
C ILE A 95 0.69 11.29 -8.09
N SER A 96 1.32 10.50 -7.21
CA SER A 96 2.74 10.13 -7.36
C SER A 96 3.02 9.32 -8.63
N ASN A 97 2.07 8.46 -9.04
CA ASN A 97 2.15 7.68 -10.28
C ASN A 97 2.09 8.61 -11.50
N LYS A 98 1.06 9.48 -11.56
CA LYS A 98 0.88 10.47 -12.64
C LYS A 98 2.09 11.41 -12.75
N ALA A 99 2.57 11.94 -11.63
CA ALA A 99 3.77 12.79 -11.59
C ALA A 99 5.05 12.05 -12.03
N GLY A 100 5.15 10.75 -11.75
CA GLY A 100 6.25 9.91 -12.21
C GLY A 100 6.23 9.67 -13.72
N HIS A 101 5.06 9.47 -14.30
CA HIS A 101 4.88 9.41 -15.75
C HIS A 101 5.30 10.72 -16.43
N GLU A 102 4.87 11.86 -15.91
CA GLU A 102 5.28 13.18 -16.40
C GLU A 102 6.80 13.35 -16.35
N LEU A 103 7.41 13.07 -15.19
CA LEU A 103 8.85 13.20 -15.00
C LEU A 103 9.65 12.27 -15.91
N ALA A 104 9.18 11.03 -16.11
CA ALA A 104 9.82 10.07 -17.01
C ALA A 104 9.82 10.60 -18.46
N ASN A 105 8.70 11.15 -18.92
CA ASN A 105 8.59 11.74 -20.26
C ASN A 105 9.48 12.98 -20.41
N GLU A 106 9.48 13.89 -19.42
CA GLU A 106 10.31 15.10 -19.42
C GLU A 106 11.82 14.81 -19.49
N ARG A 107 12.24 13.68 -18.91
CA ARG A 107 13.66 13.29 -18.79
C ARG A 107 14.10 12.25 -19.81
N GLY A 108 13.17 11.63 -20.54
CA GLY A 108 13.44 10.44 -21.35
C GLY A 108 13.87 9.23 -20.50
N ALA A 109 13.43 9.18 -19.24
CA ALA A 109 13.78 8.12 -18.29
C ALA A 109 12.88 6.90 -18.47
N LYS A 110 13.39 5.71 -18.14
CA LYS A 110 12.62 4.46 -18.17
C LYS A 110 11.73 4.37 -16.93
N LEU A 111 10.43 4.17 -17.14
CA LEU A 111 9.44 4.03 -16.07
C LEU A 111 9.28 2.56 -15.64
N HIS A 112 9.19 2.32 -14.34
CA HIS A 112 8.99 1.01 -13.73
C HIS A 112 7.82 1.05 -12.73
N LYS A 113 6.86 0.16 -12.89
CA LYS A 113 5.73 0.02 -11.96
C LYS A 113 6.03 -1.06 -10.94
N ILE A 114 5.91 -0.74 -9.66
CA ILE A 114 6.24 -1.63 -8.54
C ILE A 114 4.97 -1.87 -7.71
N GLN A 115 4.73 -3.13 -7.32
CA GLN A 115 3.57 -3.49 -6.51
C GLN A 115 3.77 -3.00 -5.07
N HIS A 116 2.71 -2.45 -4.46
CA HIS A 116 2.75 -1.78 -3.16
C HIS A 116 3.32 -2.64 -2.02
N HIS A 117 2.79 -3.85 -1.85
CA HIS A 117 3.22 -4.77 -0.80
C HIS A 117 4.61 -5.34 -1.06
N HIS A 118 5.01 -5.55 -2.31
CA HIS A 118 6.38 -5.89 -2.69
C HIS A 118 7.35 -4.79 -2.27
N ALA A 119 6.99 -3.52 -2.51
CA ALA A 119 7.80 -2.38 -2.06
C ALA A 119 7.93 -2.34 -0.52
N HIS A 120 6.87 -2.66 0.23
CA HIS A 120 6.95 -2.79 1.69
C HIS A 120 7.94 -3.87 2.13
N ILE A 121 7.91 -5.05 1.51
CA ILE A 121 8.85 -6.13 1.84
C ILE A 121 10.28 -5.75 1.43
N ALA A 122 10.48 -5.20 0.23
CA ALA A 122 11.81 -4.78 -0.25
C ALA A 122 12.43 -3.68 0.64
N ALA A 123 11.63 -2.73 1.13
CA ALA A 123 12.10 -1.72 2.07
C ALA A 123 12.56 -2.34 3.41
N CYS A 124 11.83 -3.34 3.91
CA CYS A 124 12.23 -4.08 5.13
C CYS A 124 13.54 -4.86 4.92
N LEU A 125 13.69 -5.50 3.76
CA LEU A 125 14.95 -6.18 3.40
C LEU A 125 16.13 -5.19 3.36
N ALA A 126 15.93 -4.03 2.73
CA ALA A 126 16.96 -3.00 2.62
C ALA A 126 17.36 -2.42 3.98
N ASP A 127 16.39 -2.12 4.85
CA ASP A 127 16.64 -1.61 6.21
C ASP A 127 17.43 -2.62 7.07
N ASN A 128 17.24 -3.92 6.82
CA ASN A 128 17.97 -5.00 7.48
C ASN A 128 19.28 -5.41 6.76
N GLN A 129 19.71 -4.65 5.74
CA GLN A 129 20.93 -4.92 4.98
C GLN A 129 20.96 -6.34 4.35
N TYR A 130 19.79 -6.86 3.96
CA TYR A 130 19.70 -8.15 3.29
C TYR A 130 20.34 -8.05 1.89
N PRO A 131 21.26 -8.96 1.51
CA PRO A 131 22.05 -8.82 0.29
C PRO A 131 21.20 -8.96 -0.99
N LEU A 132 21.62 -8.32 -2.08
CA LEU A 132 20.91 -8.35 -3.37
C LEU A 132 20.59 -9.78 -3.85
N ASN A 133 21.56 -10.69 -3.70
CA ASN A 133 21.45 -12.09 -4.13
C ASN A 133 21.09 -13.04 -2.97
N GLY A 134 20.43 -12.53 -1.92
CA GLY A 134 19.91 -13.37 -0.86
C GLY A 134 18.73 -14.23 -1.33
N GLU A 135 18.48 -15.33 -0.62
CA GLU A 135 17.34 -16.21 -0.90
C GLU A 135 15.99 -15.47 -0.74
N PRO A 136 14.95 -15.84 -1.50
CA PRO A 136 13.61 -15.29 -1.30
C PRO A 136 13.10 -15.51 0.13
N VAL A 137 12.40 -14.51 0.67
CA VAL A 137 11.83 -14.54 2.03
C VAL A 137 10.31 -14.72 1.99
N LEU A 138 9.74 -15.23 3.08
CA LEU A 138 8.32 -15.07 3.36
C LEU A 138 8.07 -13.68 3.94
N GLY A 139 7.60 -12.75 3.10
CA GLY A 139 7.15 -11.43 3.51
C GLY A 139 5.67 -11.45 3.90
N ILE A 140 5.33 -10.78 5.01
CA ILE A 140 3.95 -10.58 5.44
C ILE A 140 3.68 -9.08 5.42
N ALA A 141 2.77 -8.64 4.56
CA ALA A 141 2.43 -7.24 4.37
C ALA A 141 0.99 -6.99 4.83
N LEU A 142 0.86 -6.21 5.91
CA LEU A 142 -0.41 -5.89 6.55
C LEU A 142 -0.56 -4.37 6.60
N ASP A 143 -1.51 -3.82 5.83
CA ASP A 143 -1.76 -2.38 5.77
C ASP A 143 -3.25 -2.09 5.57
N GLY A 144 -3.57 -0.88 5.09
CA GLY A 144 -4.94 -0.48 4.76
C GLY A 144 -5.38 -1.07 3.43
N LEU A 145 -4.93 -0.44 2.34
CA LEU A 145 -5.22 -0.86 0.97
C LEU A 145 -4.02 -0.56 0.08
N GLY A 146 -3.61 -1.56 -0.70
CA GLY A 146 -2.66 -1.43 -1.80
C GLY A 146 -3.23 -1.99 -3.10
N TYR A 147 -2.79 -1.46 -4.25
CA TYR A 147 -3.25 -1.97 -5.55
C TYR A 147 -2.62 -3.34 -5.85
N GLY A 148 -3.48 -4.29 -6.19
CA GLY A 148 -3.15 -5.63 -6.64
C GLY A 148 -3.27 -5.74 -8.15
N PRO A 149 -2.28 -6.34 -8.84
CA PRO A 149 -2.32 -6.50 -10.30
C PRO A 149 -3.38 -7.52 -10.76
N ASP A 150 -3.81 -8.42 -9.87
CA ASP A 150 -4.81 -9.43 -10.16
C ASP A 150 -6.21 -8.81 -10.05
N GLY A 151 -7.04 -8.84 -11.09
CA GLY A 151 -8.45 -8.44 -10.99
C GLY A 151 -9.23 -9.29 -9.96
N PHE A 152 -10.38 -8.79 -9.48
CA PHE A 152 -11.27 -9.59 -8.63
C PHE A 152 -11.87 -10.76 -9.43
N LEU A 153 -11.31 -11.97 -9.30
CA LEU A 153 -12.01 -13.19 -9.70
C LEU A 153 -12.89 -13.66 -8.55
N SER A 154 -14.01 -12.97 -8.36
CA SER A 154 -15.13 -13.46 -7.56
C SER A 154 -16.04 -14.32 -8.45
N ALA A 155 -16.70 -15.35 -7.89
CA ALA A 155 -17.66 -16.19 -8.59
C ALA A 155 -18.89 -15.43 -9.13
N ASP A 156 -19.04 -14.16 -8.74
CA ASP A 156 -19.94 -13.18 -9.35
C ASP A 156 -19.08 -12.20 -10.18
N SER A 157 -19.16 -12.33 -11.50
CA SER A 157 -18.36 -11.62 -12.50
C SER A 157 -18.82 -10.18 -12.77
N SER A 158 -19.52 -9.56 -11.83
CA SER A 158 -20.06 -8.19 -11.97
C SER A 158 -19.20 -7.09 -11.32
N LEU A 159 -18.09 -7.44 -10.65
CA LEU A 159 -17.12 -6.47 -10.13
C LEU A 159 -15.86 -6.39 -11.02
N SER A 160 -15.52 -5.13 -11.35
CA SER A 160 -14.57 -4.59 -12.32
C SER A 160 -13.34 -5.41 -12.73
N ALA A 161 -12.97 -5.26 -14.01
CA ALA A 161 -11.66 -5.61 -14.59
C ALA A 161 -10.49 -4.75 -14.05
N ASP A 162 -10.77 -3.80 -13.17
CA ASP A 162 -9.81 -2.97 -12.48
C ASP A 162 -9.24 -3.74 -11.27
N GLY A 163 -7.91 -3.79 -11.13
CA GLY A 163 -7.17 -4.63 -10.18
C GLY A 163 -7.72 -4.72 -8.75
N SER A 164 -7.43 -5.83 -8.06
CA SER A 164 -7.88 -6.10 -6.70
C SER A 164 -7.23 -5.16 -5.68
N LEU A 165 -7.87 -5.00 -4.53
CA LEU A 165 -7.29 -4.31 -3.37
C LEU A 165 -6.71 -5.34 -2.41
N TRP A 166 -5.46 -5.13 -2.03
CA TRP A 166 -4.71 -5.98 -1.10
C TRP A 166 -4.56 -5.26 0.24
N GLY A 167 -4.32 -6.02 1.30
CA GLY A 167 -4.10 -5.45 2.64
C GLY A 167 -3.72 -6.45 3.74
N GLY A 168 -3.63 -7.74 3.39
CA GLY A 168 -3.29 -8.82 4.32
C GLY A 168 -2.63 -9.97 3.58
N GLU A 169 -1.41 -9.74 3.12
CA GLU A 169 -0.75 -10.55 2.09
C GLU A 169 0.45 -11.33 2.61
N PHE A 170 0.62 -12.56 2.13
CA PHE A 170 1.78 -13.40 2.36
C PHE A 170 2.49 -13.64 1.03
N LEU A 171 3.70 -13.12 0.89
CA LEU A 171 4.46 -13.10 -0.36
C LEU A 171 5.76 -13.90 -0.21
N LEU A 172 6.09 -14.74 -1.18
CA LEU A 172 7.46 -15.20 -1.40
C LEU A 172 8.15 -14.15 -2.25
N ALA A 173 9.11 -13.41 -1.68
CA ALA A 173 9.67 -12.23 -2.35
C ALA A 173 11.17 -12.07 -2.12
N ASP A 174 11.84 -11.52 -3.13
CA ASP A 174 13.18 -10.93 -3.07
C ASP A 174 13.13 -9.49 -3.61
N TYR A 175 14.27 -8.88 -3.93
CA TYR A 175 14.29 -7.51 -4.49
C TYR A 175 13.76 -7.40 -5.92
N GLN A 176 13.74 -8.50 -6.68
CA GLN A 176 13.38 -8.52 -8.09
C GLN A 176 11.95 -9.01 -8.32
N GLN A 177 11.47 -9.94 -7.50
CA GLN A 177 10.22 -10.65 -7.71
C GLN A 177 9.42 -10.79 -6.42
N SER A 178 8.10 -10.87 -6.58
CA SER A 178 7.19 -11.26 -5.51
C SER A 178 6.09 -12.17 -6.04
N LYS A 179 5.80 -13.24 -5.30
CA LYS A 179 4.73 -14.19 -5.58
C LYS A 179 3.78 -14.26 -4.39
N ARG A 180 2.50 -13.98 -4.60
CA ARG A 180 1.47 -14.13 -3.57
C ARG A 180 1.25 -15.62 -3.26
N LEU A 181 1.44 -16.00 -1.99
CA LEU A 181 1.26 -17.36 -1.50
C LEU A 181 -0.08 -17.53 -0.78
N ALA A 182 -0.48 -16.53 -0.01
CA ALA A 182 -1.74 -16.52 0.73
C ALA A 182 -2.20 -15.08 0.98
N HIS A 183 -3.48 -14.93 1.30
CA HIS A 183 -4.06 -13.66 1.68
C HIS A 183 -5.29 -13.84 2.56
N PHE A 184 -5.69 -12.80 3.28
CA PHE A 184 -6.98 -12.79 3.95
C PHE A 184 -8.13 -12.82 2.94
N LYS A 185 -9.22 -13.52 3.29
CA LYS A 185 -10.45 -13.54 2.48
C LYS A 185 -10.88 -12.09 2.19
N PRO A 186 -11.02 -11.67 0.92
CA PRO A 186 -11.52 -10.35 0.60
C PRO A 186 -12.92 -10.14 1.19
N VAL A 187 -13.13 -8.99 1.83
CA VAL A 187 -14.40 -8.58 2.41
C VAL A 187 -14.81 -7.26 1.76
N ALA A 188 -16.11 -7.11 1.48
CA ALA A 188 -16.64 -5.94 0.81
C ALA A 188 -16.33 -4.65 1.59
N LEU A 189 -15.74 -3.67 0.90
CA LEU A 189 -15.54 -2.33 1.43
C LEU A 189 -16.81 -1.49 1.19
N LEU A 190 -17.81 -1.72 2.03
CA LEU A 190 -19.15 -1.16 1.85
C LEU A 190 -19.14 0.38 1.86
N GLY A 191 -19.55 1.02 0.77
CA GLY A 191 -19.47 2.48 0.61
C GLY A 191 -18.06 3.01 0.31
N GLY A 192 -17.13 2.15 -0.11
CA GLY A 192 -15.78 2.52 -0.53
C GLY A 192 -15.02 3.32 0.52
N ALA A 193 -14.54 4.51 0.15
CA ALA A 193 -13.80 5.40 1.05
C ALA A 193 -14.57 5.77 2.34
N VAL A 194 -15.91 5.72 2.34
CA VAL A 194 -16.71 6.02 3.54
C VAL A 194 -16.45 4.98 4.64
N ALA A 195 -16.18 3.72 4.29
CA ALA A 195 -15.87 2.66 5.27
C ALA A 195 -14.61 2.95 6.08
N MET A 196 -13.67 3.76 5.56
CA MET A 196 -12.48 4.18 6.28
C MET A 196 -12.81 5.15 7.44
N ARG A 197 -13.93 5.90 7.32
CA ARG A 197 -14.40 6.86 8.34
C ARG A 197 -15.55 6.33 9.18
N GLN A 198 -16.22 5.26 8.72
CA GLN A 198 -17.36 4.64 9.37
C GLN A 198 -17.08 3.15 9.68
N PRO A 199 -16.32 2.85 10.76
CA PRO A 199 -15.84 1.49 11.07
C PRO A 199 -16.95 0.44 11.19
N TRP A 200 -18.17 0.87 11.52
CA TRP A 200 -19.34 0.00 11.60
C TRP A 200 -19.64 -0.71 10.27
N ARG A 201 -19.31 -0.11 9.13
CA ARG A 201 -19.49 -0.70 7.79
C ARG A 201 -18.61 -1.94 7.61
N ASN A 202 -17.34 -1.85 8.00
CA ASN A 202 -16.42 -3.00 7.96
C ASN A 202 -16.89 -4.09 8.94
N THR A 203 -17.30 -3.70 10.15
CA THR A 203 -17.82 -4.66 11.14
C THR A 203 -19.00 -5.46 10.58
N TYR A 204 -19.98 -4.77 9.98
CA TYR A 204 -21.11 -5.40 9.31
C TYR A 204 -20.66 -6.33 8.17
N ALA A 205 -19.78 -5.84 7.28
CA ALA A 205 -19.29 -6.63 6.15
C ALA A 205 -18.54 -7.90 6.57
N HIS A 206 -17.74 -7.82 7.64
CA HIS A 206 -17.04 -8.98 8.20
C HIS A 206 -18.01 -9.98 8.83
N LEU A 207 -18.97 -9.53 9.64
CA LEU A 207 -19.99 -10.42 10.23
C LEU A 207 -20.78 -11.14 9.12
N GLN A 208 -21.21 -10.39 8.11
CA GLN A 208 -21.86 -10.94 6.92
C GLN A 208 -20.96 -12.00 6.25
N ALA A 209 -19.72 -11.67 5.92
CA ALA A 209 -18.83 -12.54 5.14
C ALA A 209 -18.34 -13.78 5.90
N CYS A 210 -18.19 -13.69 7.22
CA CYS A 210 -17.67 -14.76 8.07
C CYS A 210 -18.77 -15.71 8.56
N LEU A 211 -20.00 -15.23 8.76
CA LEU A 211 -21.11 -16.00 9.34
C LEU A 211 -22.14 -16.45 8.30
N SER A 212 -21.93 -16.13 7.01
CA SER A 212 -22.75 -16.70 5.92
C SER A 212 -22.54 -18.21 5.72
N PHE A 213 -21.51 -18.82 6.32
CA PHE A 213 -21.25 -20.27 6.19
C PHE A 213 -21.94 -21.10 7.29
N THR A 214 -22.29 -20.48 8.43
CA THR A 214 -22.98 -21.14 9.55
C THR A 214 -24.48 -21.35 9.30
N SER A 215 -25.05 -20.72 8.26
CA SER A 215 -26.48 -20.83 7.90
C SER A 215 -26.84 -22.07 7.05
N ASN A 216 -26.01 -23.11 7.08
CA ASN A 216 -26.27 -24.41 6.41
C ASN A 216 -27.43 -25.23 7.05
N VAL A 217 -28.36 -24.56 7.75
CA VAL A 217 -29.62 -25.12 8.25
C VAL A 217 -30.76 -24.35 7.61
N ASN A 218 -31.10 -24.74 6.38
CA ASN A 218 -32.44 -24.61 5.80
C ASN A 218 -33.10 -23.22 5.65
N ASN A 219 -32.39 -22.12 5.45
CA ASN A 219 -32.98 -20.90 4.88
C ASN A 219 -31.90 -19.95 4.31
N ASN A 220 -32.27 -19.13 3.33
CA ASN A 220 -31.49 -18.04 2.71
C ASN A 220 -31.08 -16.93 3.72
N GLU A 221 -30.60 -17.28 4.91
CA GLU A 221 -30.21 -16.33 5.94
C GLU A 221 -28.80 -15.82 5.62
N ASN A 222 -28.75 -14.52 5.33
CA ASN A 222 -27.51 -13.80 5.16
C ASN A 222 -26.76 -13.80 6.53
N GLY A 223 -25.42 -13.73 6.53
CA GLY A 223 -24.65 -13.84 7.79
C GLY A 223 -25.03 -12.81 8.86
N TRP A 224 -25.54 -11.63 8.48
CA TRP A 224 -26.07 -10.64 9.41
C TRP A 224 -27.39 -11.06 10.07
N ASP A 225 -28.33 -11.65 9.33
CA ASP A 225 -29.61 -12.14 9.85
C ASP A 225 -29.36 -13.18 10.95
N TRP A 226 -28.39 -14.08 10.72
CA TRP A 226 -27.98 -15.06 11.73
C TRP A 226 -27.46 -14.38 13.00
N VAL A 227 -26.66 -13.32 12.89
CA VAL A 227 -26.17 -12.55 14.04
C VAL A 227 -27.32 -11.90 14.81
N VAL A 228 -28.27 -11.28 14.11
CA VAL A 228 -29.43 -10.64 14.71
C VAL A 228 -30.31 -11.66 15.45
N GLN A 229 -30.51 -12.84 14.87
CA GLN A 229 -31.31 -13.90 15.46
C GLN A 229 -30.65 -14.51 16.72
N ASN A 230 -29.33 -14.74 16.68
CA ASN A 230 -28.63 -15.46 17.75
C ASN A 230 -28.11 -14.53 18.87
N TYR A 231 -27.90 -13.24 18.57
CA TYR A 231 -27.33 -12.27 19.50
C TYR A 231 -28.06 -10.92 19.53
N PRO A 232 -29.41 -10.89 19.60
CA PRO A 232 -30.19 -9.65 19.48
C PRO A 232 -29.90 -8.63 20.60
N ASP A 233 -29.45 -9.11 21.76
CA ASP A 233 -29.27 -8.29 22.94
C ASP A 233 -27.93 -7.55 23.00
N LEU A 234 -26.98 -7.90 22.14
CA LEU A 234 -25.67 -7.23 22.11
C LEU A 234 -25.81 -5.76 21.69
N ASP A 235 -25.11 -4.88 22.41
CA ASP A 235 -25.07 -3.44 22.09
C ASP A 235 -24.62 -3.17 20.64
N LEU A 236 -23.67 -3.96 20.14
CA LEU A 236 -23.22 -3.89 18.76
C LEU A 236 -24.37 -4.14 17.79
N VAL A 237 -25.17 -5.19 18.04
CA VAL A 237 -26.28 -5.57 17.17
C VAL A 237 -27.35 -4.49 17.18
N LYS A 238 -27.77 -4.04 18.37
CA LYS A 238 -28.73 -2.93 18.53
C LYS A 238 -28.29 -1.67 17.79
N ARG A 239 -27.01 -1.31 17.87
CA ARG A 239 -26.44 -0.12 17.18
C ARG A 239 -26.39 -0.30 15.66
N LEU A 240 -25.99 -1.47 15.18
CA LEU A 240 -25.88 -1.75 13.73
C LEU A 240 -27.27 -1.87 13.08
N SER A 241 -28.26 -2.47 13.76
CA SER A 241 -29.64 -2.54 13.26
C SER A 241 -30.31 -1.17 13.10
N GLN A 242 -29.81 -0.13 13.79
CA GLN A 242 -30.26 1.25 13.63
C GLN A 242 -29.56 1.99 12.47
N LYS A 243 -28.53 1.40 11.85
CA LYS A 243 -27.86 1.98 10.69
C LYS A 243 -28.64 1.61 9.43
N ALA A 244 -28.96 2.61 8.62
CA ALA A 244 -29.51 2.37 7.29
C ALA A 244 -28.47 1.63 6.44
N THR A 245 -28.72 0.36 6.16
CA THR A 245 -27.96 -0.45 5.20
C THR A 245 -28.42 -0.20 3.76
N SER A 246 -29.49 0.57 3.55
CA SER A 246 -30.09 0.86 2.24
C SER A 246 -29.34 1.89 1.38
N TYR A 247 -28.11 2.25 1.74
CA TYR A 247 -27.27 3.20 0.99
C TYR A 247 -25.97 2.56 0.49
N PHE A 248 -26.03 1.28 0.12
CA PHE A 248 -24.97 0.61 -0.63
C PHE A 248 -25.25 0.72 -2.13
#